data_AF-A0A7D8Z2R1-F1
#
_entry.id   AF-A0A7D8Z2R1-F1
#
_cell.length_a   1.000
_cell.length_b   1.000
_cell.length_c   1.000
_cell.angle_alpha   90.00
_cell.angle_beta   90.00
_cell.angle_gamma   90.00
#
_symmetry.space_group_name_H-M   'P 1'
#
loop_
_entity.id
_entity.type
_entity.pdbx_description
1 polymer ?
#
loop_
_entity_poly.entity_id
_entity_poly.type
_entity_poly.pdbx_seq_one_letter_code
_entity_poly.pdbx_strand_id
1 'polypeptide(L)'
;MIRKQTTIFTTQTQSAIAKYGLQTIVNDRGGSVFTARGVINVGCLFLLFICLLTLFAGYPIITHFTEPSQSTNGAYNLGGINASGQVPAIIGFPPLIDPDTPQNVYSRVGFDNEQYNLVFSDEFNKDGRTFYPGDDPYWQAVNFHYWPTGDLEWYDPQAVTTEGGHLKITMSQQPTHDLQFQSGMIQSWNQLCFQYSYYMEVSVSLPGTPRVGGFWPGVWTMGNLGRPGYGATTDGVWPYTYDSCDVGTTPNQTLNGLPTAALTTGTDDGSLSYLPGQKLSACTCKGEDHPGPSVSKGRGAPEIDVIEAQTSRGVGQMSQSVQVAPFDDFYQFANSSSDVEVYNSDVTIWNTYLGGVFQQAVSGLSSVPNSVYQLTSGEFNVYG
;
A
#
# COMPACT_ATOMS: atom_id res chain seq x y z
N MET A 1 -5.01 -22.29 -19.43
CA MET A 1 -4.45 -23.36 -20.30
C MET A 1 -5.39 -24.55 -20.24
N ILE A 2 -6.21 -24.78 -21.27
CA ILE A 2 -7.18 -25.89 -21.34
C ILE A 2 -6.64 -26.91 -22.34
N ARG A 3 -6.55 -28.17 -21.92
CA ARG A 3 -6.24 -29.30 -22.80
C ARG A 3 -7.43 -30.26 -22.86
N LYS A 4 -7.76 -30.61 -24.09
CA LYS A 4 -8.86 -31.44 -24.58
C LYS A 4 -8.27 -32.79 -25.01
N GLN A 5 -8.98 -33.90 -24.78
CA GLN A 5 -9.14 -35.06 -25.70
C GLN A 5 -10.11 -36.08 -25.06
N THR A 6 -11.32 -36.32 -25.57
CA THR A 6 -11.72 -37.23 -26.70
C THR A 6 -11.18 -38.67 -26.46
N THR A 7 -11.93 -39.79 -26.51
CA THR A 7 -12.87 -40.26 -27.54
C THR A 7 -13.57 -41.57 -27.11
N ILE A 8 -14.90 -41.62 -27.27
CA ILE A 8 -15.80 -42.65 -27.86
C ILE A 8 -15.30 -44.11 -27.95
N PHE A 9 -16.14 -45.07 -27.51
CA PHE A 9 -16.51 -46.27 -28.30
C PHE A 9 -17.92 -46.78 -27.95
N THR A 10 -18.77 -46.82 -28.98
CA THR A 10 -20.05 -47.52 -29.05
C THR A 10 -19.83 -48.97 -29.48
N THR A 11 -20.64 -49.92 -28.98
CA THR A 11 -20.91 -51.17 -29.70
C THR A 11 -22.26 -51.80 -29.31
N GLN A 12 -23.16 -51.80 -30.31
CA GLN A 12 -24.19 -52.77 -30.70
C GLN A 12 -24.91 -53.67 -29.67
N THR A 13 -26.23 -53.42 -29.57
CA THR A 13 -27.37 -54.34 -29.81
C THR A 13 -27.15 -55.85 -29.82
N GLN A 14 -27.91 -56.60 -29.02
CA GLN A 14 -29.09 -57.39 -29.47
C GLN A 14 -29.74 -58.20 -28.33
N SER A 15 -31.07 -58.08 -28.23
CA SER A 15 -32.07 -59.14 -28.06
C SER A 15 -31.72 -60.40 -27.25
N ALA A 16 -32.47 -60.64 -26.16
CA ALA A 16 -33.13 -61.94 -25.94
C ALA A 16 -34.30 -61.82 -24.94
N ILE A 17 -35.49 -62.02 -25.48
CA ILE A 17 -36.75 -62.21 -24.75
C ILE A 17 -36.79 -63.63 -24.14
N ALA A 18 -37.22 -63.69 -22.89
CA ALA A 18 -37.95 -64.75 -22.17
C ALA A 18 -37.69 -66.23 -22.52
N LYS A 19 -37.25 -67.00 -21.50
CA LYS A 19 -37.74 -68.36 -21.29
C LYS A 19 -38.17 -68.56 -19.84
N TYR A 20 -39.46 -68.84 -19.70
CA TYR A 20 -40.15 -69.27 -18.50
C TYR A 20 -39.47 -70.48 -17.87
N GLY A 21 -39.14 -70.36 -16.59
CA GLY A 21 -38.96 -71.47 -15.66
C GLY A 21 -39.91 -71.27 -14.49
N LEU A 22 -40.96 -72.08 -14.44
CA LEU A 22 -41.86 -72.16 -13.29
C LEU A 22 -41.07 -72.59 -12.05
N GLN A 23 -40.94 -71.70 -11.06
CA GLN A 23 -40.90 -72.08 -9.66
C GLN A 23 -41.93 -71.25 -8.90
N THR A 24 -42.99 -71.96 -8.52
CA THR A 24 -43.80 -71.79 -7.31
C THR A 24 -43.72 -70.45 -6.59
N ILE A 25 -44.87 -69.78 -6.55
CA ILE A 25 -45.24 -68.70 -5.63
C ILE A 25 -44.87 -69.11 -4.19
N VAL A 26 -43.79 -68.55 -3.65
CA VAL A 26 -43.68 -68.33 -2.21
C VAL A 26 -44.15 -66.90 -1.98
N ASN A 27 -45.30 -66.81 -1.35
CA ASN A 27 -45.88 -65.58 -0.88
C ASN A 27 -45.01 -65.09 0.29
N ASP A 28 -44.05 -64.19 0.04
CA ASP A 28 -43.44 -63.42 1.12
C ASP A 28 -44.47 -62.37 1.57
N ARG A 29 -45.36 -62.85 2.42
CA ARG A 29 -46.18 -62.04 3.30
C ARG A 29 -45.26 -61.10 4.08
N GLY A 30 -45.34 -59.80 3.78
CA GLY A 30 -44.97 -58.71 4.69
C GLY A 30 -43.55 -58.73 5.25
N GLY A 31 -42.57 -58.26 4.48
CA GLY A 31 -41.28 -57.84 5.01
C GLY A 31 -41.35 -56.39 5.51
N SER A 32 -41.66 -56.22 6.80
CA SER A 32 -41.68 -54.98 7.61
C SER A 32 -41.31 -53.66 6.90
N VAL A 33 -42.25 -52.71 6.86
CA VAL A 33 -42.00 -51.30 6.48
C VAL A 33 -40.90 -50.65 7.35
N PHE A 34 -40.64 -51.25 8.52
CA PHE A 34 -39.58 -50.88 9.46
C PHE A 34 -38.45 -51.91 9.41
N THR A 35 -37.54 -51.78 8.45
CA THR A 35 -36.23 -52.44 8.54
C THR A 35 -35.30 -51.58 9.39
N ALA A 36 -34.44 -52.19 10.21
CA ALA A 36 -33.49 -51.44 11.05
C ALA A 36 -32.62 -50.46 10.23
N ARG A 37 -32.24 -50.86 9.01
CA ARG A 37 -31.53 -49.99 8.06
C ARG A 37 -32.38 -48.82 7.56
N GLY A 38 -33.67 -49.07 7.27
CA GLY A 38 -34.62 -48.01 6.89
C GLY A 38 -34.83 -46.99 8.01
N VAL A 39 -34.99 -47.46 9.25
CA VAL A 39 -35.14 -46.60 10.43
C VAL A 39 -33.90 -45.74 10.68
N ILE A 40 -32.70 -46.33 10.55
CA ILE A 40 -31.44 -45.60 10.75
C ILE A 40 -31.26 -44.55 9.64
N ASN A 41 -31.49 -44.88 8.38
CA ASN A 41 -31.31 -43.94 7.27
C ASN A 41 -32.33 -42.79 7.31
N VAL A 42 -33.61 -43.10 7.54
CA VAL A 42 -34.66 -42.07 7.65
C VAL A 42 -34.45 -41.23 8.91
N GLY A 43 -34.05 -41.83 10.03
CA GLY A 43 -33.70 -41.11 11.26
C GLY A 43 -32.51 -40.18 11.08
N CYS A 44 -31.46 -40.62 10.37
CA CYS A 44 -30.29 -39.79 10.08
C CYS A 44 -30.65 -38.61 9.17
N LEU A 45 -31.44 -38.84 8.11
CA LEU A 45 -31.93 -37.78 7.24
C LEU A 45 -32.82 -36.77 7.98
N PHE A 46 -33.66 -37.26 8.90
CA PHE A 46 -34.51 -36.40 9.72
C PHE A 46 -33.69 -35.53 10.69
N LEU A 47 -32.66 -36.09 11.33
CA LEU A 47 -31.73 -35.33 12.17
C LEU A 47 -30.96 -34.29 11.37
N LEU A 48 -30.45 -34.66 10.19
CA LEU A 48 -29.75 -33.73 9.30
C LEU A 48 -30.65 -32.57 8.87
N PHE A 49 -31.91 -32.87 8.54
CA PHE A 49 -32.91 -31.86 8.20
C PHE A 49 -33.20 -30.92 9.38
N ILE A 50 -33.35 -31.44 10.60
CA ILE A 50 -33.53 -30.61 11.80
C ILE A 50 -32.30 -29.76 12.06
N CYS A 51 -31.08 -30.30 11.96
CA CYS A 51 -29.86 -29.52 12.14
C CYS A 51 -29.75 -28.38 11.12
N LEU A 52 -30.06 -28.64 9.85
CA LEU A 52 -30.05 -27.62 8.81
C LEU A 52 -31.14 -26.57 9.04
N LEU A 53 -32.37 -26.98 9.39
CA LEU A 53 -33.44 -26.04 9.76
C LEU A 53 -33.07 -25.20 10.97
N THR A 54 -32.46 -25.80 11.99
CA THR A 54 -32.05 -25.09 13.20
C THR A 54 -30.90 -24.13 12.90
N LEU A 55 -29.96 -24.50 12.04
CA LEU A 55 -28.83 -23.64 11.66
C LEU A 55 -29.25 -22.48 10.74
N PHE A 56 -30.12 -22.73 9.77
CA PHE A 56 -30.45 -21.73 8.74
C PHE A 56 -31.73 -20.94 9.01
N ALA A 57 -32.67 -21.48 9.77
CA ALA A 57 -33.92 -20.79 10.14
C ALA A 57 -34.04 -20.55 11.65
N GLY A 58 -33.68 -21.53 12.47
CA GLY A 58 -33.73 -21.42 13.93
C GLY A 58 -32.73 -20.39 14.48
N TYR A 59 -31.47 -20.47 14.07
CA TYR A 59 -30.39 -19.63 14.58
C TYR A 59 -30.65 -18.14 14.33
N PRO A 60 -31.03 -17.68 13.11
CA PRO A 60 -31.36 -16.27 12.89
C PRO A 60 -32.56 -15.77 13.70
N ILE A 61 -33.57 -16.61 13.91
CA ILE A 61 -34.76 -16.23 14.70
C ILE A 61 -34.40 -16.13 16.17
N ILE A 62 -33.67 -17.12 16.70
CA ILE A 62 -33.23 -17.13 18.09
C ILE A 62 -32.31 -15.93 18.34
N THR A 63 -31.32 -15.65 17.49
CA THR A 63 -30.46 -14.47 17.65
C THR A 63 -31.28 -13.19 17.57
N HIS A 64 -32.22 -13.05 16.64
CA HIS A 64 -33.07 -11.85 16.56
C HIS A 64 -33.86 -11.56 17.84
N PHE A 65 -34.31 -12.58 18.57
CA PHE A 65 -35.12 -12.41 19.78
C PHE A 65 -34.34 -12.53 21.10
N THR A 66 -33.10 -13.02 21.07
CA THR A 66 -32.25 -13.19 22.26
C THR A 66 -31.08 -12.22 22.31
N GLU A 67 -30.74 -11.56 21.19
CA GLU A 67 -29.75 -10.50 21.20
C GLU A 67 -30.31 -9.29 21.96
N PRO A 68 -29.66 -8.84 23.05
CA PRO A 68 -30.00 -7.56 23.66
C PRO A 68 -29.78 -6.48 22.62
N SER A 69 -30.76 -5.59 22.43
CA SER A 69 -30.59 -4.41 21.57
C SER A 69 -29.32 -3.68 22.00
N GLN A 70 -28.35 -3.55 21.10
CA GLN A 70 -27.14 -2.78 21.38
C GLN A 70 -27.57 -1.34 21.71
N SER A 71 -27.57 -1.01 23.00
CA SER A 71 -27.73 0.36 23.48
C SER A 71 -26.51 1.14 23.01
N THR A 72 -26.73 2.24 22.31
CA THR A 72 -25.64 3.13 21.91
C THR A 72 -25.00 3.83 23.11
N ASN A 73 -25.55 3.75 24.33
CA ASN A 73 -25.06 4.47 25.52
C ASN A 73 -24.71 5.95 25.21
N GLY A 74 -25.43 6.58 24.27
CA GLY A 74 -25.18 7.97 23.82
C GLY A 74 -24.16 8.15 22.69
N ALA A 75 -23.66 7.10 22.05
CA ALA A 75 -22.71 7.16 20.93
C ALA A 75 -23.41 7.22 19.54
N TYR A 76 -22.78 7.92 18.59
CA TYR A 76 -23.22 7.98 17.19
C TYR A 76 -22.35 7.09 16.29
N ASN A 77 -22.93 6.48 15.24
CA ASN A 77 -22.27 5.61 14.24
C ASN A 77 -21.66 4.28 14.73
N LEU A 78 -21.45 3.38 13.76
CA LEU A 78 -20.70 2.12 13.92
C LEU A 78 -19.25 2.43 14.33
N GLY A 79 -18.94 2.27 15.61
CA GLY A 79 -17.62 2.59 16.17
C GLY A 79 -17.66 3.22 17.56
N GLY A 80 -18.83 3.68 18.03
CA GLY A 80 -18.98 4.10 19.43
C GLY A 80 -18.20 5.36 19.80
N ILE A 81 -18.19 6.37 18.92
CA ILE A 81 -17.58 7.68 19.22
C ILE A 81 -18.39 8.42 20.29
N ASN A 82 -17.73 8.83 21.37
CA ASN A 82 -18.33 9.72 22.38
C ASN A 82 -18.42 11.17 21.83
N ALA A 83 -19.08 12.09 22.55
CA ALA A 83 -19.28 13.48 22.11
C ALA A 83 -17.97 14.29 21.90
N SER A 84 -16.80 13.74 22.27
CA SER A 84 -15.46 14.27 21.99
C SER A 84 -14.76 13.63 20.78
N GLY A 85 -15.43 12.72 20.05
CA GLY A 85 -14.86 12.05 18.87
C GLY A 85 -13.84 10.96 19.16
N GLN A 86 -13.70 10.53 20.42
CA GLN A 86 -12.74 9.49 20.80
C GLN A 86 -13.28 8.12 20.40
N VAL A 87 -12.48 7.36 19.66
CA VAL A 87 -12.72 5.94 19.37
C VAL A 87 -12.37 5.14 20.62
N PRO A 88 -13.21 4.19 21.08
CA PRO A 88 -12.89 3.35 22.24
C PRO A 88 -11.57 2.62 22.02
N ALA A 89 -10.66 2.68 23.00
CA ALA A 89 -9.43 1.90 22.97
C ALA A 89 -9.77 0.40 22.94
N ILE A 90 -9.53 -0.25 21.80
CA ILE A 90 -9.67 -1.70 21.68
C ILE A 90 -8.45 -2.30 22.39
N ILE A 91 -8.68 -3.13 23.41
CA ILE A 91 -7.60 -3.78 24.16
C ILE A 91 -6.71 -4.54 23.16
N GLY A 92 -5.43 -4.15 23.10
CA GLY A 92 -4.44 -4.74 22.20
C GLY A 92 -4.18 -3.98 20.89
N PHE A 93 -4.94 -2.92 20.59
CA PHE A 93 -4.66 -2.03 19.46
C PHE A 93 -4.13 -0.67 19.95
N PRO A 94 -2.95 -0.22 19.48
CA PRO A 94 -2.49 1.14 19.73
C PRO A 94 -3.49 2.15 19.14
N PRO A 95 -3.77 3.28 19.83
CA PRO A 95 -4.58 4.35 19.30
C PRO A 95 -3.92 5.01 18.08
N LEU A 96 -4.68 5.84 17.34
CA LEU A 96 -4.13 6.60 16.21
C LEU A 96 -3.12 7.65 16.66
N ILE A 97 -3.37 8.29 17.80
CA ILE A 97 -2.46 9.24 18.44
C ILE A 97 -1.78 8.51 19.59
N ASP A 98 -0.47 8.35 19.52
CA ASP A 98 0.34 7.73 20.57
C ASP A 98 0.07 8.40 21.93
N PRO A 99 -0.21 7.64 23.01
CA PRO A 99 -0.41 8.20 24.34
C PRO A 99 0.76 9.03 24.87
N ASP A 100 1.97 8.77 24.39
CA ASP A 100 3.18 9.49 24.78
C ASP A 100 3.39 10.78 23.96
N THR A 101 2.56 11.04 22.94
CA THR A 101 2.67 12.26 22.13
C THR A 101 2.46 13.51 22.98
N PRO A 102 3.40 14.47 22.95
CA PRO A 102 3.30 15.72 23.69
C PRO A 102 2.05 16.54 23.35
N GLN A 103 1.34 17.04 24.36
CA GLN A 103 0.09 17.81 24.15
C GLN A 103 0.29 19.10 23.34
N ASN A 104 1.49 19.66 23.31
CA ASN A 104 1.79 20.88 22.56
C ASN A 104 1.84 20.67 21.04
N VAL A 105 1.84 19.44 20.54
CA VAL A 105 1.83 19.13 19.09
C VAL A 105 0.46 18.68 18.57
N TYR A 106 -0.58 18.68 19.42
CA TYR A 106 -1.94 18.26 19.03
C TYR A 106 -2.60 19.23 18.04
N SER A 107 -2.10 20.45 17.94
CA SER A 107 -2.62 21.46 17.03
C SER A 107 -1.51 22.39 16.57
N ARG A 108 -1.53 22.80 15.31
CA ARG A 108 -0.61 23.81 14.77
C ARG A 108 -1.30 24.68 13.71
N VAL A 109 -0.71 25.84 13.44
CA VAL A 109 -1.04 26.62 12.25
C VAL A 109 -0.05 26.22 11.16
N GLY A 110 -0.55 25.86 9.98
CA GLY A 110 0.26 25.50 8.81
C GLY A 110 0.90 26.72 8.15
N PHE A 111 1.78 26.47 7.17
CA PHE A 111 2.41 27.54 6.37
C PHE A 111 1.40 28.24 5.44
N ASP A 112 0.27 27.59 5.17
CA ASP A 112 -0.92 28.12 4.49
C ASP A 112 -1.79 29.00 5.40
N ASN A 113 -1.43 29.19 6.68
CA ASN A 113 -2.21 29.86 7.73
C ASN A 113 -3.50 29.12 8.15
N GLU A 114 -3.64 27.84 7.78
CA GLU A 114 -4.78 27.02 8.19
C GLU A 114 -4.51 26.30 9.51
N GLN A 115 -5.57 25.98 10.25
CA GLN A 115 -5.47 25.24 11.51
C GLN A 115 -5.45 23.74 11.24
N TYR A 116 -4.37 23.07 11.66
CA TYR A 116 -4.21 21.62 11.62
C TYR A 116 -4.41 21.03 13.02
N ASN A 117 -5.04 19.86 13.07
CA ASN A 117 -5.16 19.03 14.26
C ASN A 117 -4.42 17.72 14.02
N LEU A 118 -3.72 17.23 15.04
CA LEU A 118 -3.05 15.95 14.99
C LEU A 118 -4.08 14.82 14.88
N VAL A 119 -3.91 13.96 13.88
CA VAL A 119 -4.80 12.81 13.63
C VAL A 119 -4.08 11.47 13.74
N PHE A 120 -2.75 11.46 13.69
CA PHE A 120 -1.91 10.28 13.82
C PHE A 120 -0.55 10.65 14.37
N SER A 121 0.01 9.82 15.25
CA SER A 121 1.39 9.91 15.73
C SER A 121 1.88 8.54 16.19
N ASP A 122 3.20 8.34 16.11
CA ASP A 122 3.89 7.18 16.67
C ASP A 122 5.24 7.66 17.21
N GLU A 123 5.41 7.64 18.53
CA GLU A 123 6.64 8.11 19.19
C GLU A 123 7.69 7.01 19.26
N PHE A 124 7.35 5.76 18.91
CA PHE A 124 8.23 4.60 18.96
C PHE A 124 8.85 4.32 20.36
N ASN A 125 8.21 4.79 21.44
CA ASN A 125 8.73 4.69 22.81
C ASN A 125 8.75 3.28 23.41
N LYS A 126 7.98 2.35 22.85
CA LYS A 126 7.95 0.96 23.29
C LYS A 126 9.08 0.17 22.64
N ASP A 127 10.12 -0.15 23.41
CA ASP A 127 11.26 -0.95 22.95
C ASP A 127 10.88 -2.36 22.49
N GLY A 128 11.62 -2.88 21.52
CA GLY A 128 11.52 -4.25 21.03
C GLY A 128 10.27 -4.53 20.19
N ARG A 129 9.63 -3.50 19.60
CA ARG A 129 8.60 -3.72 18.57
C ARG A 129 9.22 -4.41 17.38
N THR A 130 8.52 -5.42 16.88
CA THR A 130 8.82 -6.10 15.63
C THR A 130 7.84 -5.62 14.57
N PHE A 131 8.26 -5.68 13.31
CA PHE A 131 7.49 -5.18 12.17
C PHE A 131 7.31 -6.25 11.10
N TYR A 132 7.31 -7.54 11.48
CA TYR A 132 6.94 -8.60 10.55
C TYR A 132 5.48 -8.45 10.11
N PRO A 133 5.08 -9.08 8.99
CA PRO A 133 3.69 -9.05 8.54
C PRO A 133 2.71 -9.46 9.66
N GLY A 134 1.89 -8.51 10.11
CA GLY A 134 0.88 -8.69 11.14
C GLY A 134 1.29 -8.36 12.58
N ASP A 135 2.56 -8.00 12.83
CA ASP A 135 3.04 -7.67 14.18
C ASP A 135 2.63 -6.26 14.64
N ASP A 136 2.54 -5.32 13.71
CA ASP A 136 2.21 -3.93 13.96
C ASP A 136 1.02 -3.49 13.06
N PRO A 137 0.04 -2.75 13.60
CA PRO A 137 -1.17 -2.38 12.86
C PRO A 137 -0.95 -1.27 11.84
N TYR A 138 0.08 -0.43 12.02
CA TYR A 138 0.32 0.76 11.19
C TYR A 138 1.51 0.60 10.26
N TRP A 139 2.50 -0.17 10.69
CA TRP A 139 3.77 -0.33 10.00
C TRP A 139 4.03 -1.79 9.65
N GLN A 140 4.64 -2.04 8.50
CA GLN A 140 5.13 -3.37 8.15
C GLN A 140 6.48 -3.25 7.47
N ALA A 141 7.47 -3.97 7.99
CA ALA A 141 8.77 -4.13 7.33
C ALA A 141 8.65 -5.03 6.11
N VAL A 142 9.36 -4.67 5.05
CA VAL A 142 9.39 -5.45 3.81
C VAL A 142 10.51 -6.47 3.83
N ASN A 143 10.34 -7.52 3.01
CA ASN A 143 11.33 -8.57 2.80
C ASN A 143 11.56 -8.76 1.29
N PHE A 144 12.43 -7.94 0.69
CA PHE A 144 12.76 -7.99 -0.74
C PHE A 144 14.02 -7.19 -1.09
N HIS A 145 14.55 -7.38 -2.30
CA HIS A 145 15.50 -6.47 -2.93
C HIS A 145 14.78 -5.33 -3.66
N TYR A 146 15.07 -4.08 -3.31
CA TYR A 146 14.51 -2.91 -4.00
C TYR A 146 15.26 -2.68 -5.32
N TRP A 147 14.98 -3.57 -6.27
CA TRP A 147 15.59 -3.57 -7.58
C TRP A 147 15.38 -2.30 -8.42
N PRO A 148 14.30 -1.49 -8.29
CA PRO A 148 14.09 -0.34 -9.17
C PRO A 148 15.23 0.69 -9.14
N THR A 149 15.86 0.88 -7.98
CA THR A 149 17.01 1.77 -7.77
C THR A 149 18.35 1.02 -7.76
N GLY A 150 18.32 -0.32 -7.85
CA GLY A 150 19.52 -1.14 -7.82
C GLY A 150 20.21 -1.16 -6.46
N ASP A 151 19.43 -1.12 -5.37
CA ASP A 151 19.94 -1.13 -4.00
C ASP A 151 20.96 -2.26 -3.78
N LEU A 152 21.98 -2.00 -2.95
CA LEU A 152 23.07 -2.97 -2.71
C LEU A 152 22.71 -3.95 -1.59
N GLU A 153 21.65 -3.66 -0.87
CA GLU A 153 21.12 -4.37 0.27
C GLU A 153 19.86 -5.17 -0.05
N TRP A 154 19.66 -6.22 0.73
CA TRP A 154 18.35 -6.82 0.90
C TRP A 154 17.63 -6.13 2.06
N TYR A 155 16.37 -5.72 1.88
CA TYR A 155 15.55 -5.27 3.00
C TYR A 155 14.98 -6.48 3.74
N ASP A 156 15.27 -6.57 5.04
CA ASP A 156 14.81 -7.66 5.90
C ASP A 156 14.15 -7.10 7.19
N PRO A 157 13.00 -7.65 7.64
CA PRO A 157 12.37 -7.23 8.89
C PRO A 157 13.27 -7.33 10.12
N GLN A 158 14.29 -8.20 10.13
CA GLN A 158 15.26 -8.32 11.22
C GLN A 158 16.12 -7.06 11.41
N ALA A 159 16.23 -6.22 10.39
CA ALA A 159 16.99 -4.97 10.46
C ALA A 159 16.20 -3.81 11.09
N VAL A 160 14.93 -4.02 11.44
CA VAL A 160 14.02 -3.00 11.97
C VAL A 160 13.53 -3.39 13.36
N THR A 161 13.72 -2.49 14.32
CA THR A 161 13.14 -2.60 15.67
C THR A 161 12.89 -1.21 16.23
N THR A 162 12.21 -1.12 17.37
CA THR A 162 12.33 0.06 18.25
C THR A 162 13.33 -0.22 19.36
N GLU A 163 14.13 0.79 19.72
CA GLU A 163 15.11 0.73 20.80
C GLU A 163 15.42 2.14 21.29
N GLY A 164 15.41 2.39 22.60
CA GLY A 164 15.82 3.68 23.16
C GLY A 164 14.91 4.83 22.76
N GLY A 165 13.60 4.56 22.62
CA GLY A 165 12.61 5.60 22.30
C GLY A 165 12.56 6.04 20.85
N HIS A 166 13.04 5.21 19.91
CA HIS A 166 13.00 5.52 18.49
C HIS A 166 12.87 4.26 17.63
N LEU A 167 12.33 4.43 16.43
CA LEU A 167 12.48 3.46 15.34
C LEU A 167 13.95 3.39 14.92
N LYS A 168 14.49 2.18 14.85
CA LYS A 168 15.88 1.92 14.49
C LYS A 168 15.94 0.99 13.29
N ILE A 169 16.49 1.50 12.20
CA ILE A 169 16.78 0.76 10.97
C ILE A 169 18.30 0.56 10.90
N THR A 170 18.74 -0.70 10.79
CA THR A 170 20.16 -1.05 10.83
C THR A 170 20.65 -1.52 9.47
N MET A 171 21.62 -0.81 8.90
CA MET A 171 22.41 -1.29 7.77
C MET A 171 23.58 -2.15 8.28
N SER A 172 23.75 -3.35 7.72
CA SER A 172 24.82 -4.28 8.10
C SER A 172 25.47 -4.92 6.87
N GLN A 173 26.78 -5.14 6.92
CA GLN A 173 27.49 -5.93 5.92
C GLN A 173 27.28 -7.43 6.21
N GLN A 174 26.10 -7.90 5.86
CA GLN A 174 25.68 -9.28 6.06
C GLN A 174 25.28 -9.87 4.70
N PRO A 175 26.14 -10.71 4.08
CA PRO A 175 25.81 -11.33 2.81
C PRO A 175 24.54 -12.18 2.91
N THR A 176 23.55 -11.88 2.07
CA THR A 176 22.23 -12.51 2.08
C THR A 176 21.58 -12.35 0.71
N HIS A 177 20.80 -13.35 0.25
CA HIS A 177 20.10 -13.30 -1.05
C HIS A 177 20.96 -12.83 -2.24
N ASP A 178 22.22 -13.29 -2.31
CA ASP A 178 23.23 -12.90 -3.31
C ASP A 178 23.66 -11.41 -3.31
N LEU A 179 23.25 -10.65 -2.28
CA LEU A 179 23.68 -9.28 -2.00
C LEU A 179 24.66 -9.23 -0.83
N GLN A 180 25.39 -8.12 -0.69
CA GLN A 180 26.47 -7.97 0.30
C GLN A 180 26.03 -7.29 1.60
N PHE A 181 24.85 -6.68 1.59
CA PHE A 181 24.33 -5.88 2.70
C PHE A 181 22.89 -6.28 3.04
N GLN A 182 22.51 -5.99 4.27
CA GLN A 182 21.13 -6.10 4.75
C GLN A 182 20.75 -4.79 5.43
N SER A 183 19.56 -4.27 5.11
CA SER A 183 18.97 -3.07 5.69
C SER A 183 17.49 -3.31 6.01
N GLY A 184 16.77 -2.27 6.42
CA GLY A 184 15.33 -2.33 6.67
C GLY A 184 14.57 -1.21 5.95
N MET A 185 13.35 -1.53 5.51
CA MET A 185 12.39 -0.56 5.01
C MET A 185 11.04 -0.93 5.63
N ILE A 186 10.34 0.06 6.19
CA ILE A 186 8.97 -0.09 6.66
C ILE A 186 8.03 0.72 5.76
N GLN A 187 6.80 0.24 5.63
CA GLN A 187 5.74 0.88 4.86
C GLN A 187 4.44 0.80 5.65
N SER A 188 3.56 1.77 5.44
CA SER A 188 2.19 1.79 5.95
C SER A 188 1.14 1.53 4.85
N TRP A 189 1.57 0.96 3.73
CA TRP A 189 0.72 0.71 2.56
C TRP A 189 -0.50 -0.15 2.91
N ASN A 190 -1.70 0.34 2.63
CA ASN A 190 -3.00 -0.22 3.07
C ASN A 190 -3.19 -0.37 4.59
N GLN A 191 -2.36 0.25 5.42
CA GLN A 191 -2.50 0.30 6.88
C GLN A 191 -2.90 1.71 7.34
N LEU A 192 -2.21 2.74 6.80
CA LEU A 192 -2.47 4.15 7.07
C LEU A 192 -2.64 4.91 5.76
N CYS A 193 -3.66 5.77 5.68
CA CYS A 193 -3.90 6.60 4.52
C CYS A 193 -4.41 7.98 4.95
N PHE A 194 -3.75 9.02 4.46
CA PHE A 194 -4.17 10.41 4.62
C PHE A 194 -4.95 10.83 3.37
N GLN A 195 -6.03 11.59 3.56
CA GLN A 195 -6.83 12.14 2.47
C GLN A 195 -6.90 13.66 2.64
N TYR A 196 -6.99 14.38 1.52
CA TYR A 196 -7.02 15.84 1.46
C TYR A 196 -5.67 16.46 1.86
N SER A 197 -5.68 17.67 2.42
CA SER A 197 -4.50 18.35 2.93
C SER A 197 -4.04 17.70 4.23
N TYR A 198 -2.77 17.31 4.28
CA TYR A 198 -2.13 16.81 5.49
C TYR A 198 -0.79 17.49 5.66
N TYR A 199 -0.33 17.48 6.90
CA TYR A 199 0.98 17.96 7.29
C TYR A 199 1.70 16.80 7.99
N MET A 200 2.92 16.49 7.58
CA MET A 200 3.71 15.38 8.10
C MET A 200 5.04 15.91 8.62
N GLU A 201 5.41 15.49 9.82
CA GLU A 201 6.73 15.75 10.39
C GLU A 201 7.33 14.44 10.85
N VAL A 202 8.64 14.31 10.70
CA VAL A 202 9.45 13.22 11.25
C VAL A 202 10.67 13.78 11.95
N SER A 203 11.04 13.15 13.07
CA SER A 203 12.26 13.45 13.80
C SER A 203 13.28 12.36 13.51
N VAL A 204 14.41 12.70 12.88
CA VAL A 204 15.35 11.70 12.33
C VAL A 204 16.80 12.02 12.73
N SER A 205 17.54 10.97 13.09
CA SER A 205 19.01 10.95 13.13
C SER A 205 19.55 10.06 12.00
N LEU A 206 20.61 10.48 11.33
CA LEU A 206 21.13 9.86 10.11
C LEU A 206 22.28 8.88 10.38
N PRO A 207 22.43 7.80 9.59
CA PRO A 207 23.54 6.87 9.75
C PRO A 207 24.88 7.49 9.34
N GLY A 208 25.96 7.04 9.98
CA GLY A 208 27.32 7.34 9.54
C GLY A 208 27.78 8.78 9.81
N THR A 209 28.38 9.43 8.81
CA THR A 209 28.88 10.81 8.85
C THR A 209 28.62 11.50 7.51
N PRO A 210 28.59 12.84 7.44
CA PRO A 210 28.41 13.55 6.16
C PRO A 210 29.65 13.49 5.26
N ARG A 211 30.75 12.86 5.71
CA ARG A 211 32.03 12.80 4.98
C ARG A 211 32.13 11.59 4.05
N VAL A 212 31.31 10.57 4.26
CA VAL A 212 31.34 9.31 3.52
C VAL A 212 29.95 9.07 2.95
N GLY A 213 29.86 9.02 1.62
CA GLY A 213 28.62 8.66 0.93
C GLY A 213 28.40 7.15 0.89
N GLY A 214 27.17 6.75 0.58
CA GLY A 214 26.78 5.34 0.39
C GLY A 214 25.48 4.97 1.10
N PHE A 215 25.14 5.66 2.19
CA PHE A 215 23.80 5.56 2.78
C PHE A 215 22.84 6.50 2.06
N TRP A 216 21.63 6.01 1.83
CA TRP A 216 20.52 6.77 1.25
C TRP A 216 19.28 6.63 2.12
N PRO A 217 19.29 7.19 3.36
CA PRO A 217 18.12 7.14 4.22
C PRO A 217 17.02 8.03 3.63
N GLY A 218 15.81 7.47 3.56
CA GLY A 218 14.65 8.12 2.97
C GLY A 218 13.42 8.06 3.89
N VAL A 219 12.65 9.15 3.89
CA VAL A 219 11.29 9.20 4.44
C VAL A 219 10.41 9.89 3.42
N TRP A 220 9.41 9.18 2.94
CA TRP A 220 8.62 9.60 1.80
C TRP A 220 7.22 8.99 1.84
N THR A 221 6.33 9.56 1.05
CA THR A 221 4.95 9.12 0.92
C THR A 221 4.64 8.80 -0.53
N MET A 222 3.78 7.81 -0.75
CA MET A 222 3.30 7.44 -2.08
C MET A 222 1.78 7.33 -2.09
N GLY A 223 1.14 7.73 -3.19
CA GLY A 223 -0.27 7.45 -3.40
C GLY A 223 -0.58 5.94 -3.33
N ASN A 224 -1.61 5.57 -2.55
CA ASN A 224 -1.92 4.19 -2.16
C ASN A 224 -2.23 3.21 -3.34
N LEU A 225 -2.36 3.73 -4.57
CA LEU A 225 -2.54 2.90 -5.77
C LEU A 225 -1.25 2.18 -6.20
N GLY A 226 -0.09 2.70 -5.82
CA GLY A 226 1.21 2.06 -6.01
C GLY A 226 1.73 1.50 -4.69
N ARG A 227 2.52 0.43 -4.77
CA ARG A 227 3.28 -0.12 -3.63
C ARG A 227 4.78 -0.10 -3.97
N PRO A 228 5.58 0.69 -3.25
CA PRO A 228 7.03 0.76 -3.43
C PRO A 228 7.71 -0.61 -3.43
N GLY A 229 8.64 -0.85 -4.36
CA GLY A 229 9.32 -2.13 -4.54
C GLY A 229 8.51 -3.20 -5.29
N TYR A 230 7.20 -2.99 -5.55
CA TYR A 230 6.35 -3.90 -6.33
C TYR A 230 6.04 -3.31 -7.70
N GLY A 231 6.95 -3.48 -8.66
CA GLY A 231 6.89 -2.83 -9.98
C GLY A 231 5.55 -3.00 -10.73
N ALA A 232 4.89 -4.14 -10.61
CA ALA A 232 3.58 -4.35 -11.25
C ALA A 232 2.47 -3.41 -10.74
N THR A 233 2.62 -2.88 -9.52
CA THR A 233 1.69 -1.93 -8.91
C THR A 233 1.99 -0.48 -9.28
N THR A 234 3.26 -0.16 -9.56
CA THR A 234 3.69 1.20 -9.92
C THR A 234 3.64 1.44 -11.43
N ASP A 235 3.66 0.38 -12.25
CA ASP A 235 3.60 0.45 -13.72
C ASP A 235 2.37 1.20 -14.24
N GLY A 236 2.62 2.33 -14.91
CA GLY A 236 1.61 3.25 -15.42
C GLY A 236 0.80 4.00 -14.36
N VAL A 237 1.22 3.96 -13.08
CA VAL A 237 0.53 4.64 -11.98
C VAL A 237 1.45 5.65 -11.31
N TRP A 238 2.70 5.28 -11.05
CA TRP A 238 3.76 6.19 -10.62
C TRP A 238 4.47 6.80 -11.84
N PRO A 239 4.90 8.07 -11.81
CA PRO A 239 4.68 9.09 -10.77
C PRO A 239 3.50 10.03 -11.13
N TYR A 240 2.42 9.51 -11.73
CA TYR A 240 1.36 10.37 -12.26
C TYR A 240 0.65 11.19 -11.16
N THR A 241 0.66 12.51 -11.33
CA THR A 241 -0.09 13.51 -10.54
C THR A 241 -1.24 14.13 -11.37
N TYR A 242 -1.63 13.47 -12.45
CA TYR A 242 -2.46 14.06 -13.51
C TYR A 242 -3.87 13.48 -13.55
N ASP A 243 -4.88 14.35 -13.66
CA ASP A 243 -6.29 13.95 -13.72
C ASP A 243 -6.99 14.21 -15.06
N SER A 244 -6.26 14.84 -16.00
CA SER A 244 -6.78 15.37 -17.25
C SER A 244 -6.54 14.43 -18.44
N CYS A 245 -7.36 14.55 -19.48
CA CYS A 245 -7.20 13.77 -20.71
C CYS A 245 -6.50 14.58 -21.81
N ASP A 246 -5.21 14.31 -21.99
CA ASP A 246 -4.44 14.73 -23.16
C ASP A 246 -3.23 13.79 -23.39
N VAL A 247 -2.34 14.23 -24.28
CA VAL A 247 -1.12 13.52 -24.69
C VAL A 247 -0.17 13.22 -23.53
N GLY A 248 -0.23 13.96 -22.40
CA GLY A 248 0.57 13.67 -21.21
C GLY A 248 0.27 12.30 -20.60
N THR A 249 -0.91 11.74 -20.87
CA THR A 249 -1.31 10.42 -20.35
C THR A 249 -1.01 9.26 -21.30
N THR A 250 -0.52 9.53 -22.52
CA THR A 250 -0.22 8.49 -23.52
C THR A 250 1.20 7.93 -23.34
N PRO A 251 1.51 6.75 -23.91
CA PRO A 251 2.86 6.20 -23.88
C PRO A 251 3.90 7.21 -24.39
N ASN A 252 5.01 7.33 -23.66
CA ASN A 252 6.10 8.28 -23.91
C ASN A 252 5.67 9.76 -23.99
N GLN A 253 4.46 10.11 -23.50
CA GLN A 253 3.84 11.42 -23.71
C GLN A 253 3.76 11.81 -25.19
N THR A 254 3.48 10.84 -26.06
CA THR A 254 3.40 11.07 -27.50
C THR A 254 2.15 10.46 -28.11
N LEU A 255 1.62 11.13 -29.14
CA LEU A 255 0.56 10.61 -30.00
C LEU A 255 0.86 11.05 -31.44
N ASN A 256 0.99 10.08 -32.36
CA ASN A 256 1.32 10.32 -33.77
C ASN A 256 2.60 11.16 -34.00
N GLY A 257 3.61 10.97 -33.14
CA GLY A 257 4.88 11.71 -33.22
C GLY A 257 4.84 13.14 -32.69
N LEU A 258 3.78 13.51 -31.97
CA LEU A 258 3.62 14.83 -31.33
C LEU A 258 3.37 14.69 -29.82
N PRO A 259 3.72 15.71 -29.02
CA PRO A 259 4.44 16.92 -29.40
C PRO A 259 5.91 16.62 -29.72
N THR A 260 6.52 17.40 -30.61
CA THR A 260 7.94 17.22 -30.98
C THR A 260 8.86 17.32 -29.77
N ALA A 261 8.52 18.17 -28.79
CA ALA A 261 9.29 18.32 -27.56
C ALA A 261 9.46 16.97 -26.84
N ALA A 262 8.40 16.14 -26.75
CA ALA A 262 8.48 14.83 -26.12
C ALA A 262 9.46 13.86 -26.80
N LEU A 263 9.93 14.16 -28.02
CA LEU A 263 10.89 13.36 -28.76
C LEU A 263 12.34 13.84 -28.62
N THR A 264 12.56 15.09 -28.21
CA THR A 264 13.88 15.74 -28.31
C THR A 264 14.33 16.49 -27.06
N THR A 265 13.52 16.58 -26.02
CA THR A 265 13.84 17.36 -24.81
C THR A 265 14.12 16.50 -23.58
N GLY A 266 14.28 15.19 -23.77
CA GLY A 266 14.82 14.30 -22.74
C GLY A 266 16.34 14.42 -22.61
N THR A 267 16.94 13.50 -21.86
CA THR A 267 18.40 13.40 -21.69
C THR A 267 19.07 13.16 -23.05
N ASP A 268 20.20 13.85 -23.29
CA ASP A 268 21.00 13.75 -24.53
C ASP A 268 20.19 13.99 -25.82
N ASP A 269 19.30 15.00 -25.82
CA ASP A 269 18.37 15.32 -26.90
C ASP A 269 17.44 14.15 -27.29
N GLY A 270 17.21 13.23 -26.34
CA GLY A 270 16.39 12.04 -26.52
C GLY A 270 14.91 12.24 -26.20
N SER A 271 14.17 11.13 -26.15
CA SER A 271 12.75 11.15 -25.74
C SER A 271 12.60 11.60 -24.29
N LEU A 272 11.58 12.42 -24.05
CA LEU A 272 11.28 12.99 -22.75
C LEU A 272 10.81 11.94 -21.75
N SER A 273 10.00 10.97 -22.20
CA SER A 273 9.39 9.98 -21.32
C SER A 273 9.45 8.59 -21.93
N TYR A 274 9.74 7.60 -21.09
CA TYR A 274 9.59 6.16 -21.33
C TYR A 274 8.47 5.56 -20.48
N LEU A 275 7.60 6.39 -19.91
CA LEU A 275 6.43 5.90 -19.19
C LEU A 275 5.46 5.19 -20.15
N PRO A 276 4.83 4.09 -19.71
CA PRO A 276 3.93 3.30 -20.55
C PRO A 276 2.59 3.99 -20.84
N GLY A 277 2.38 5.22 -20.35
CA GLY A 277 1.09 5.89 -20.31
C GLY A 277 0.38 5.67 -18.97
N GLN A 278 -0.56 6.56 -18.65
CA GLN A 278 -1.29 6.51 -17.40
C GLN A 278 -2.33 5.39 -17.46
N LYS A 279 -2.16 4.38 -16.61
CA LYS A 279 -3.01 3.19 -16.51
C LYS A 279 -4.44 3.53 -16.11
N LEU A 280 -4.61 4.48 -15.20
CA LEU A 280 -5.90 4.97 -14.72
C LEU A 280 -6.18 6.34 -15.34
N SER A 281 -6.16 6.44 -16.67
CA SER A 281 -6.28 7.70 -17.42
C SER A 281 -7.72 8.16 -17.62
N ALA A 282 -7.93 9.47 -17.56
CA ALA A 282 -9.17 10.13 -17.97
C ALA A 282 -9.46 10.04 -19.48
N CYS A 283 -8.53 9.56 -20.31
CA CYS A 283 -8.70 9.42 -21.76
C CYS A 283 -9.41 8.14 -22.19
N THR A 284 -9.71 7.24 -21.27
CA THR A 284 -10.44 6.03 -21.62
C THR A 284 -11.86 6.38 -22.06
N CYS A 285 -12.27 5.92 -23.25
CA CYS A 285 -13.58 6.27 -23.79
C CYS A 285 -14.71 5.68 -22.92
N LYS A 286 -15.83 6.41 -22.81
CA LYS A 286 -16.98 5.96 -22.03
C LYS A 286 -17.54 4.66 -22.58
N GLY A 287 -17.59 3.63 -21.74
CA GLY A 287 -18.08 2.29 -22.10
C GLY A 287 -16.97 1.31 -22.51
N GLU A 288 -15.73 1.79 -22.65
CA GLU A 288 -14.56 0.94 -22.81
C GLU A 288 -14.06 0.39 -21.47
N ASP A 289 -13.20 -0.61 -21.54
CA ASP A 289 -12.56 -1.21 -20.37
C ASP A 289 -11.68 -0.19 -19.64
N HIS A 290 -11.86 -0.07 -18.33
CA HIS A 290 -11.13 0.89 -17.50
C HIS A 290 -10.82 0.27 -16.13
N PRO A 291 -9.54 0.24 -15.69
CA PRO A 291 -9.17 -0.40 -14.44
C PRO A 291 -9.60 0.39 -13.20
N GLY A 292 -9.98 1.65 -13.35
CA GLY A 292 -10.39 2.54 -12.27
C GLY A 292 -11.92 2.72 -12.17
N PRO A 293 -12.39 3.32 -11.06
CA PRO A 293 -13.83 3.45 -10.78
C PRO A 293 -14.57 4.43 -11.72
N SER A 294 -13.84 5.28 -12.44
CA SER A 294 -14.41 6.23 -13.40
C SER A 294 -13.40 6.53 -14.49
N VAL A 295 -13.89 6.65 -15.73
CA VAL A 295 -13.13 7.15 -16.89
C VAL A 295 -13.00 8.68 -16.89
N SER A 296 -13.68 9.39 -15.99
CA SER A 296 -13.74 10.85 -16.01
C SER A 296 -12.64 11.54 -15.18
N LYS A 297 -11.77 10.78 -14.52
CA LYS A 297 -10.72 11.30 -13.63
C LYS A 297 -9.48 10.43 -13.72
N GLY A 298 -8.35 11.04 -14.07
CA GLY A 298 -7.06 10.40 -14.01
C GLY A 298 -6.66 10.11 -12.55
N ARG A 299 -5.92 9.02 -12.33
CA ARG A 299 -5.38 8.65 -11.02
C ARG A 299 -3.96 8.13 -11.16
N GLY A 300 -3.16 8.35 -10.14
CA GLY A 300 -1.79 7.87 -10.07
C GLY A 300 -1.34 7.64 -8.63
N ALA A 301 -0.05 7.36 -8.49
CA ALA A 301 0.64 7.14 -7.24
C ALA A 301 1.80 8.12 -7.19
N PRO A 302 1.54 9.41 -6.88
CA PRO A 302 2.59 10.40 -6.75
C PRO A 302 3.47 10.07 -5.55
N GLU A 303 4.73 10.47 -5.64
CA GLU A 303 5.73 10.32 -4.58
C GLU A 303 6.11 11.71 -4.06
N ILE A 304 6.18 11.85 -2.74
CA ILE A 304 6.58 13.07 -2.06
C ILE A 304 7.62 12.70 -1.00
N ASP A 305 8.83 13.20 -1.17
CA ASP A 305 9.95 12.97 -0.28
C ASP A 305 10.03 14.06 0.78
N VAL A 306 9.88 13.64 2.04
CA VAL A 306 10.16 14.50 3.19
C VAL A 306 11.67 14.57 3.42
N ILE A 307 12.36 13.44 3.19
CA ILE A 307 13.80 13.29 3.31
C ILE A 307 14.28 12.32 2.24
N GLU A 308 15.24 12.74 1.42
CA GLU A 308 16.27 11.87 0.87
C GLU A 308 17.64 12.45 1.21
N ALA A 309 18.37 11.80 2.11
CA ALA A 309 19.65 12.36 2.54
C ALA A 309 20.76 12.05 1.54
N GLN A 310 21.58 13.06 1.28
CA GLN A 310 22.78 12.95 0.47
C GLN A 310 23.95 13.71 1.12
N THR A 311 25.15 13.47 0.61
CA THR A 311 26.36 14.18 1.05
C THR A 311 27.02 14.86 -0.14
N SER A 312 27.30 16.15 -0.01
CA SER A 312 28.01 16.94 -1.02
C SER A 312 29.19 17.66 -0.39
N ARG A 313 30.41 17.36 -0.87
CA ARG A 313 31.67 17.99 -0.41
C ARG A 313 31.86 17.97 1.12
N GLY A 314 31.42 16.90 1.79
CA GLY A 314 31.53 16.73 3.23
C GLY A 314 30.45 17.44 4.05
N VAL A 315 29.41 17.95 3.39
CA VAL A 315 28.22 18.56 4.00
C VAL A 315 27.02 17.66 3.72
N GLY A 316 26.21 17.40 4.74
CA GLY A 316 24.94 16.69 4.59
C GLY A 316 23.87 17.59 4.00
N GLN A 317 23.06 17.06 3.10
CA GLN A 317 21.90 17.74 2.52
C GLN A 317 20.68 16.81 2.49
N MET A 318 19.49 17.37 2.66
CA MET A 318 18.23 16.68 2.42
C MET A 318 17.63 17.16 1.12
N SER A 319 17.32 16.23 0.22
CA SER A 319 16.40 16.47 -0.88
C SER A 319 14.97 16.36 -0.34
N GLN A 320 14.20 17.43 -0.56
CA GLN A 320 12.75 17.45 -0.39
C GLN A 320 12.16 17.55 -1.79
N SER A 321 11.33 16.59 -2.18
CA SER A 321 10.94 16.45 -3.57
C SER A 321 9.50 15.98 -3.78
N VAL A 322 9.01 16.24 -4.98
CA VAL A 322 7.85 15.55 -5.55
C VAL A 322 8.20 15.03 -6.94
N GLN A 323 7.90 13.76 -7.17
CA GLN A 323 8.02 13.11 -8.46
C GLN A 323 6.70 13.29 -9.20
N VAL A 324 6.78 13.81 -10.42
CA VAL A 324 5.61 14.17 -11.20
C VAL A 324 5.65 13.56 -12.59
N ALA A 325 4.47 13.18 -13.07
CA ALA A 325 4.18 12.93 -14.48
C ALA A 325 2.78 13.49 -14.80
N PRO A 326 2.54 14.04 -16.01
CA PRO A 326 3.45 14.15 -17.15
C PRO A 326 4.62 15.12 -16.91
N PHE A 327 5.64 15.03 -17.76
CA PHE A 327 6.84 15.85 -17.72
C PHE A 327 6.71 17.09 -18.60
N ASP A 328 7.31 18.18 -18.14
CA ASP A 328 7.57 19.40 -18.89
C ASP A 328 8.79 19.22 -19.81
N ASP A 329 8.91 20.04 -20.85
CA ASP A 329 10.06 19.98 -21.73
C ASP A 329 11.36 20.27 -20.98
N PHE A 330 12.40 19.46 -21.23
CA PHE A 330 13.67 19.51 -20.49
C PHE A 330 13.53 19.27 -18.98
N TYR A 331 12.42 18.68 -18.54
CA TYR A 331 12.06 18.48 -17.14
C TYR A 331 12.00 19.80 -16.34
N GLN A 332 11.80 20.93 -17.03
CA GLN A 332 11.82 22.25 -16.43
C GLN A 332 10.43 22.61 -15.90
N PHE A 333 10.26 22.48 -14.59
CA PHE A 333 9.07 22.99 -13.92
C PHE A 333 9.10 24.52 -13.83
N ALA A 334 7.91 25.12 -13.71
CA ALA A 334 7.78 26.54 -13.40
C ALA A 334 8.31 26.81 -11.98
N ASN A 335 9.54 27.31 -11.87
CA ASN A 335 10.18 27.65 -10.59
C ASN A 335 9.85 29.08 -10.10
N SER A 336 8.74 29.65 -10.57
CA SER A 336 8.19 30.91 -10.06
C SER A 336 7.56 30.71 -8.68
N SER A 337 7.60 31.76 -7.85
CA SER A 337 7.00 31.76 -6.51
C SER A 337 5.48 31.56 -6.49
N SER A 338 4.82 31.51 -7.65
CA SER A 338 3.39 31.19 -7.78
C SER A 338 3.10 29.70 -7.63
N ASP A 339 4.07 28.84 -7.98
CA ASP A 339 3.87 27.40 -8.11
C ASP A 339 4.69 26.60 -7.10
N VAL A 340 5.83 27.16 -6.67
CA VAL A 340 6.66 26.57 -5.61
C VAL A 340 7.22 27.66 -4.70
N GLU A 341 7.24 27.40 -3.39
CA GLU A 341 7.75 28.32 -2.38
C GLU A 341 8.95 27.70 -1.64
N VAL A 342 10.03 28.47 -1.52
CA VAL A 342 11.19 28.13 -0.68
C VAL A 342 11.14 28.99 0.58
N TYR A 343 10.72 28.40 1.70
CA TYR A 343 10.52 29.12 2.96
C TYR A 343 11.83 29.60 3.60
N ASN A 344 12.95 28.90 3.39
CA ASN A 344 14.25 29.26 3.93
C ASN A 344 15.36 29.15 2.87
N SER A 345 15.59 30.26 2.17
CA SER A 345 16.62 30.37 1.13
C SER A 345 18.06 30.51 1.65
N ASP A 346 18.26 30.63 2.97
CA ASP A 346 19.61 30.68 3.57
C ASP A 346 20.28 29.30 3.58
N VAL A 347 19.48 28.23 3.64
CA VAL A 347 19.97 26.83 3.71
C VAL A 347 19.50 25.95 2.57
N THR A 348 18.49 26.39 1.81
CA THR A 348 17.85 25.62 0.74
C THR A 348 18.21 26.19 -0.63
N ILE A 349 18.65 25.32 -1.53
CA ILE A 349 18.90 25.64 -2.94
C ILE A 349 18.05 24.73 -3.83
N TRP A 350 17.75 25.18 -5.05
CA TRP A 350 17.16 24.28 -6.04
C TRP A 350 18.10 23.13 -6.37
N ASN A 351 17.55 21.92 -6.45
CA ASN A 351 18.32 20.77 -6.92
C ASN A 351 18.59 20.92 -8.43
N THR A 352 19.81 20.59 -8.84
CA THR A 352 20.16 20.58 -10.26
C THR A 352 19.71 19.31 -10.98
N TYR A 353 19.35 18.27 -10.24
CA TYR A 353 18.70 17.09 -10.79
C TYR A 353 17.21 17.36 -10.97
N LEU A 354 16.73 17.22 -12.20
CA LEU A 354 15.35 17.52 -12.60
C LEU A 354 14.55 16.26 -12.96
N GLY A 355 15.16 15.08 -12.89
CA GLY A 355 14.54 13.82 -13.27
C GLY A 355 15.25 13.09 -14.42
N GLY A 356 14.50 12.22 -15.07
CA GLY A 356 14.92 11.40 -16.20
C GLY A 356 13.71 10.73 -16.87
N VAL A 357 13.97 9.76 -17.75
CA VAL A 357 12.91 9.20 -18.63
C VAL A 357 11.73 8.53 -17.91
N PHE A 358 11.84 8.26 -16.60
CA PHE A 358 10.76 7.66 -15.79
C PHE A 358 10.14 8.61 -14.77
N GLN A 359 10.70 9.81 -14.59
CA GLN A 359 10.17 10.78 -13.63
C GLN A 359 10.69 12.20 -13.91
N GLN A 360 9.86 13.22 -13.69
CA GLN A 360 10.35 14.56 -13.42
C GLN A 360 10.38 14.78 -11.92
N ALA A 361 11.42 15.42 -11.42
CA ALA A 361 11.60 15.74 -10.01
C ALA A 361 11.56 17.25 -9.80
N VAL A 362 10.64 17.71 -8.96
CA VAL A 362 10.61 19.08 -8.44
C VAL A 362 11.21 19.02 -7.04
N SER A 363 12.42 19.55 -6.86
CA SER A 363 13.18 19.32 -5.61
C SER A 363 14.05 20.48 -5.15
N GLY A 364 14.14 20.62 -3.83
CA GLY A 364 15.05 21.53 -3.12
C GLY A 364 16.04 20.74 -2.25
N LEU A 365 17.23 21.30 -2.07
CA LEU A 365 18.31 20.74 -1.25
C LEU A 365 18.58 21.63 -0.05
N SER A 366 18.26 21.13 1.14
CA SER A 366 18.46 21.81 2.41
C SER A 366 19.71 21.30 3.11
N SER A 367 20.66 22.18 3.45
CA SER A 367 21.87 21.79 4.20
C SER A 367 21.53 21.47 5.65
N VAL A 368 22.07 20.37 6.19
CA VAL A 368 21.82 19.93 7.58
C VAL A 368 23.09 19.96 8.43
N PRO A 369 22.97 20.22 9.75
CA PRO A 369 24.13 20.26 10.63
C PRO A 369 24.76 18.87 10.78
N ASN A 370 26.07 18.82 10.95
CA ASN A 370 26.79 17.56 11.13
C ASN A 370 26.34 16.78 12.37
N SER A 371 25.73 17.43 13.36
CA SER A 371 25.32 16.81 14.63
C SER A 371 24.21 15.76 14.46
N VAL A 372 23.45 15.79 13.35
CA VAL A 372 22.35 14.83 13.12
C VAL A 372 22.83 13.41 12.83
N TYR A 373 24.11 13.24 12.53
CA TYR A 373 24.69 11.96 12.13
C TYR A 373 25.07 11.11 13.35
N GLN A 374 24.82 9.81 13.28
CA GLN A 374 24.98 8.85 14.37
C GLN A 374 26.44 8.68 14.83
N LEU A 375 27.43 8.85 13.94
CA LEU A 375 28.85 8.82 14.33
C LEU A 375 29.41 10.21 14.69
N THR A 376 28.54 11.21 14.89
CA THR A 376 28.89 12.51 15.46
C THR A 376 28.18 12.70 16.81
N SER A 377 27.16 13.55 16.92
CA SER A 377 26.32 13.69 18.11
C SER A 377 25.10 12.77 18.10
N GLY A 378 24.62 12.35 16.93
CA GLY A 378 23.38 11.57 16.79
C GLY A 378 22.13 12.34 17.20
N GLU A 379 22.12 13.67 17.02
CA GLU A 379 20.95 14.50 17.31
C GLU A 379 19.81 14.18 16.35
N PHE A 380 18.58 14.30 16.85
CA PHE A 380 17.39 14.19 16.04
C PHE A 380 16.93 15.58 15.62
N ASN A 381 16.72 15.76 14.32
CA ASN A 381 16.15 16.98 13.76
C ASN A 381 14.77 16.68 13.15
N VAL A 382 13.90 17.70 13.15
CA VAL A 382 12.55 17.63 12.58
C VAL A 382 12.59 18.03 11.11
N TYR A 383 11.89 17.25 10.28
CA TYR A 383 11.74 17.44 8.84
C TYR A 383 10.26 17.28 8.47
N GLY A 384 9.74 18.10 7.56
CA GLY A 384 8.33 18.12 7.15
C GLY A 384 8.04 19.07 6.01
#